data_AF-A0A413IH99-F1
#
_entry.id   AF-A0A413IH99-F1
#
_cell.length_a   1.000
_cell.length_b   1.000
_cell.length_c   1.000
_cell.angle_alpha   90.00
_cell.angle_beta   90.00
_cell.angle_gamma   90.00
#
_symmetry.space_group_name_H-M   'P 1'
#
loop_
_entity.id
_entity.type
_entity.pdbx_description
1 polymer ?
#
loop_
_entity_poly.entity_id
_entity_poly.type
_entity_poly.pdbx_seq_one_letter_code
_entity_poly.pdbx_strand_id
1 'polypeptide(L)'
;MANDIDEKTANSVPYAQTCIWEWYTSLLSDPKLSLNLLPSLDLYLLTTMKIVVQTKNRVIFKSFIAATIDKFWFHNFDLYSKTKNSASLIMKIQEELPGTIFPKEFEDLKELASHIKDEEEKIRIQETIHEKIRYNHISFTVTVLGAYCLFKTEYKFIEYILKYNQPDNSTTQYINKDIVPTNINVLLKLYKNYPSFIPIFFNIWEGHSDGQLWFKKYISLLVCNLVRTNHSGTNYRKNPDANKQDLEYDHICINDIKSILTDDYNESDIINAIGLTQENRVDAIKFLENISEQITESINKEKKQQKLDKEKVKAFEESIRADIQDRSIWLNILQETLPNESTNKSYSLRIGDKQVIEKSFLAENDNGLYFGFSRGFSEIILNQINYYVESRIRVSFQLNPDKEPIEKNNFKEKIMDLDETWIVLFINYPSIFDWVYNLPDFQLIFKNKLVGITGKGTHIYTTTDPADENARVIIFRKTQISKVNIQLDIQVKDLYKEEEERYKIIKQKPNWLNNDHGNKEKEDHLCRCALIQMSGEFSFSIAEKASIYIFGECNLNCVS
;
A
#
# COMPACT_ATOMS: atom_id res chain seq x y z
N MET A 1 30.25 13.70 -11.51
CA MET A 1 30.88 15.02 -11.30
C MET A 1 30.40 15.96 -12.38
N ALA A 2 29.31 16.68 -12.09
CA ALA A 2 28.89 17.88 -12.79
C ALA A 2 28.78 18.93 -11.67
N ASN A 3 29.45 20.06 -11.82
CA ASN A 3 29.52 21.07 -10.77
C ASN A 3 28.13 21.67 -10.56
N ASP A 4 27.54 21.36 -9.40
CA ASP A 4 26.32 21.96 -8.90
C ASP A 4 26.47 23.48 -8.86
N ILE A 5 25.52 24.20 -9.49
CA ILE A 5 25.37 25.63 -9.26
C ILE A 5 24.72 25.74 -7.88
N ASP A 6 25.50 26.09 -6.87
CA ASP A 6 24.97 26.34 -5.53
C ASP A 6 24.14 27.63 -5.49
N GLU A 7 23.28 27.75 -4.46
CA GLU A 7 22.39 28.91 -4.26
C GLU A 7 23.16 30.24 -4.29
N LYS A 8 24.42 30.24 -3.83
CA LYS A 8 25.29 31.41 -3.85
C LYS A 8 25.73 31.77 -5.27
N THR A 9 26.06 30.78 -6.09
CA THR A 9 26.44 30.94 -7.50
C THR A 9 25.24 31.40 -8.32
N ALA A 10 24.07 30.80 -8.10
CA ALA A 10 22.80 31.25 -8.65
C ALA A 10 22.49 32.72 -8.32
N ASN A 11 22.65 33.11 -7.06
CA ASN A 11 22.44 34.48 -6.60
C ASN A 11 23.54 35.45 -7.06
N SER A 12 24.70 34.95 -7.48
CA SER A 12 25.83 35.73 -7.99
C SER A 12 25.82 35.94 -9.50
N VAL A 13 24.87 35.31 -10.23
CA VAL A 13 24.70 35.54 -11.67
C VAL A 13 24.37 37.03 -11.86
N PRO A 14 25.33 37.84 -12.38
CA PRO A 14 25.02 39.21 -12.76
C PRO A 14 23.97 39.13 -13.87
N TYR A 15 23.09 40.13 -14.02
CA TYR A 15 22.00 40.21 -15.04
C TYR A 15 20.55 39.90 -14.56
N ALA A 16 20.23 39.99 -13.27
CA ALA A 16 18.82 39.91 -12.81
C ALA A 16 17.89 41.03 -13.37
N GLN A 17 18.43 42.11 -13.95
CA GLN A 17 17.66 43.16 -14.65
C GLN A 17 17.55 42.95 -16.17
N THR A 18 18.25 41.96 -16.72
CA THR A 18 18.47 41.78 -18.18
C THR A 18 18.53 40.29 -18.56
N CYS A 19 17.84 39.42 -17.81
CA CYS A 19 17.85 37.97 -18.03
C CYS A 19 17.52 37.66 -19.50
N ILE A 20 18.46 37.06 -20.23
CA ILE A 20 18.23 36.68 -21.62
C ILE A 20 17.75 35.22 -21.61
N TRP A 21 16.53 34.90 -21.14
CA TRP A 21 16.01 33.51 -21.24
C TRP A 21 15.86 33.05 -22.69
N GLU A 22 16.07 33.95 -23.66
CA GLU A 22 16.03 33.67 -25.07
C GLU A 22 17.05 32.58 -25.45
N TRP A 23 18.20 32.46 -24.74
CA TRP A 23 19.14 31.35 -24.96
C TRP A 23 18.46 30.00 -24.72
N TYR A 24 17.59 29.87 -23.71
CA TYR A 24 16.89 28.62 -23.40
C TYR A 24 15.91 28.29 -24.52
N THR A 25 15.12 29.27 -24.94
CA THR A 25 14.19 29.11 -26.06
C THR A 25 14.89 28.85 -27.40
N SER A 26 16.09 29.41 -27.61
CA SER A 26 16.87 29.15 -28.82
C SER A 26 17.50 27.76 -28.80
N LEU A 27 18.06 27.32 -27.66
CA LEU A 27 18.64 25.98 -27.52
C LEU A 27 17.59 24.89 -27.67
N LEU A 28 16.44 25.03 -27.03
CA LEU A 28 15.33 24.09 -27.18
C LEU A 28 14.77 24.05 -28.60
N SER A 29 14.94 25.13 -29.37
CA SER A 29 14.59 25.16 -30.80
C SER A 29 15.66 24.49 -31.68
N ASP A 30 16.87 24.24 -31.18
CA ASP A 30 17.96 23.63 -31.94
C ASP A 30 17.74 22.11 -32.08
N PRO A 31 17.52 21.56 -33.30
CA PRO A 31 17.35 20.12 -33.52
C PRO A 31 18.55 19.28 -33.03
N LYS A 32 19.74 19.87 -32.88
CA LYS A 32 20.97 19.20 -32.42
C LYS A 32 21.15 19.19 -30.90
N LEU A 33 20.28 19.85 -30.15
CA LEU A 33 20.38 19.85 -28.68
C LEU A 33 20.31 18.41 -28.14
N SER A 34 21.32 18.02 -27.36
CA SER A 34 21.28 16.77 -26.62
C SER A 34 20.20 16.82 -25.55
N LEU A 35 19.23 15.90 -25.60
CA LEU A 35 18.13 15.90 -24.62
C LEU A 35 18.60 15.60 -23.19
N ASN A 36 19.78 15.00 -23.03
CA ASN A 36 20.39 14.77 -21.72
C ASN A 36 20.78 16.08 -21.00
N LEU A 37 20.88 17.20 -21.75
CA LEU A 37 21.14 18.52 -21.18
C LEU A 37 19.87 19.20 -20.67
N LEU A 38 18.67 18.74 -21.08
CA LEU A 38 17.40 19.39 -20.74
C LEU A 38 17.21 19.59 -19.23
N PRO A 39 17.43 18.58 -18.36
CA PRO A 39 17.25 18.78 -16.92
C PRO A 39 18.12 19.91 -16.34
N SER A 40 19.35 20.05 -16.82
CA SER A 40 20.26 21.12 -16.38
C SER A 40 19.83 22.49 -16.90
N LEU A 41 19.34 22.56 -18.15
CA LEU A 41 18.82 23.79 -18.74
C LEU A 41 17.54 24.24 -18.02
N ASP A 42 16.65 23.29 -17.68
CA ASP A 42 15.42 23.52 -16.93
C ASP A 42 15.71 24.09 -15.53
N LEU A 43 16.70 23.52 -14.83
CA LEU A 43 17.13 24.00 -13.51
C LEU A 43 17.67 25.44 -13.57
N TYR A 44 18.50 25.74 -14.56
CA TYR A 44 19.05 27.09 -14.72
C TYR A 44 17.95 28.11 -15.06
N LEU A 45 17.02 27.75 -15.94
CA LEU A 45 15.85 28.57 -16.25
C LEU A 45 14.99 28.79 -15.01
N LEU A 46 14.65 27.73 -14.28
CA LEU A 46 13.85 27.83 -13.06
C LEU A 46 14.49 28.77 -12.05
N THR A 47 15.80 28.62 -11.82
CA THR A 47 16.57 29.48 -10.91
C THR A 47 16.52 30.94 -11.31
N THR A 48 16.71 31.22 -12.60
CA THR A 48 16.60 32.57 -13.16
C THR A 48 15.20 33.15 -12.95
N MET A 49 14.16 32.36 -13.21
CA MET A 49 12.77 32.83 -13.10
C MET A 49 12.29 32.95 -11.64
N LYS A 50 12.84 32.15 -10.72
CA LYS A 50 12.60 32.34 -9.27
C LYS A 50 13.02 33.74 -8.83
N ILE A 51 14.15 34.25 -9.32
CA ILE A 51 14.63 35.63 -9.05
C ILE A 51 13.66 36.67 -9.63
N VAL A 52 13.16 36.44 -10.85
CA VAL A 52 12.16 37.32 -11.49
C VAL A 52 10.87 37.40 -10.64
N VAL A 53 10.41 36.27 -10.12
CA VAL A 53 9.23 36.19 -9.24
C VAL A 53 9.49 36.89 -7.90
N GLN A 54 10.63 36.64 -7.26
CA GLN A 54 11.04 37.30 -6.00
C GLN A 54 11.12 38.83 -6.14
N THR A 55 11.68 39.30 -7.25
CA THR A 55 11.78 40.74 -7.58
C THR A 55 10.48 41.32 -8.13
N LYS A 56 9.43 40.51 -8.29
CA LYS A 56 8.11 40.88 -8.81
C LYS A 56 8.17 41.51 -10.21
N ASN A 57 9.17 41.15 -11.03
CA ASN A 57 9.37 41.73 -12.35
C ASN A 57 8.39 41.13 -13.38
N ARG A 58 7.18 41.66 -13.40
CA ARG A 58 6.10 41.21 -14.29
C ARG A 58 6.39 41.39 -15.77
N VAL A 59 7.16 42.41 -16.15
CA VAL A 59 7.48 42.64 -17.56
C VAL A 59 8.29 41.48 -18.11
N ILE A 60 9.38 41.13 -17.42
CA ILE A 60 10.24 40.00 -17.79
C ILE A 60 9.45 38.68 -17.81
N PHE A 61 8.67 38.41 -16.76
CA PHE A 61 7.89 37.17 -16.68
C PHE A 61 6.89 37.04 -17.83
N LYS A 62 6.17 38.12 -18.15
CA LYS A 62 5.20 38.14 -19.24
C LYS A 62 5.86 37.89 -20.59
N SER A 63 7.02 38.52 -20.81
CA SER A 63 7.84 38.29 -22.01
C SER A 63 8.40 36.88 -22.10
N PHE A 64 8.73 36.24 -20.97
CA PHE A 64 9.16 34.84 -20.93
C PHE A 64 8.06 33.89 -21.40
N ILE A 65 6.87 33.96 -20.79
CA ILE A 65 5.72 33.13 -21.17
C ILE A 65 5.34 33.38 -22.64
N ALA A 66 5.33 34.64 -23.07
CA ALA A 66 5.05 34.99 -24.46
C ALA A 66 6.07 34.40 -25.44
N ALA A 67 7.38 34.58 -25.17
CA ALA A 67 8.43 33.98 -25.99
C ALA A 67 8.33 32.46 -26.05
N THR A 68 7.92 31.83 -24.95
CA THR A 68 7.79 30.38 -24.84
C THR A 68 6.63 29.83 -25.68
N ILE A 69 5.50 30.54 -25.72
CA ILE A 69 4.29 30.09 -26.44
C ILE A 69 4.32 30.53 -27.91
N ASP A 70 4.81 31.75 -28.19
CA ASP A 70 4.72 32.34 -29.54
C ASP A 70 5.93 32.00 -30.42
N LYS A 71 7.13 31.84 -29.85
CA LYS A 71 8.33 31.47 -30.64
C LYS A 71 8.42 29.97 -30.89
N PHE A 72 7.87 29.15 -29.99
CA PHE A 72 7.74 27.72 -30.23
C PHE A 72 6.37 27.40 -30.83
N TRP A 73 6.30 27.48 -32.14
CA TRP A 73 5.20 26.87 -32.88
C TRP A 73 5.36 25.36 -32.81
N PHE A 74 4.85 24.75 -31.74
CA PHE A 74 4.65 23.32 -31.69
C PHE A 74 3.49 23.01 -32.63
N HIS A 75 3.80 22.71 -33.88
CA HIS A 75 2.82 22.25 -34.83
C HIS A 75 1.99 21.14 -34.17
N ASN A 76 0.66 21.23 -34.31
CA ASN A 76 -0.23 20.10 -34.07
C ASN A 76 0.04 19.06 -35.16
N PHE A 77 1.22 18.43 -35.14
CA PHE A 77 1.43 17.21 -35.88
C PHE A 77 0.59 16.15 -35.16
N ASP A 78 -0.60 15.93 -35.69
CA ASP A 78 -1.34 14.73 -35.36
C ASP A 78 -0.44 13.55 -35.74
N LEU A 79 -0.08 12.75 -34.75
CA LEU A 79 0.60 11.48 -34.97
C LEU A 79 -0.43 10.53 -35.63
N TYR A 80 -0.61 10.63 -36.94
CA TYR A 80 -1.49 9.72 -37.67
C TYR A 80 -0.69 8.73 -38.49
N SER A 81 -1.18 7.50 -38.54
CA SER A 81 -0.63 6.52 -39.43
C SER A 81 -1.10 6.74 -40.87
N LYS A 82 -0.17 6.72 -41.84
CA LYS A 82 -0.52 6.59 -43.26
C LYS A 82 -0.82 5.12 -43.63
N THR A 83 -0.46 4.14 -42.79
CA THR A 83 -0.62 2.70 -43.09
C THR A 83 -1.31 1.91 -41.98
N LYS A 84 -2.08 0.86 -42.32
CA LYS A 84 -2.73 0.02 -41.30
C LYS A 84 -1.74 -0.75 -40.41
N ASN A 85 -0.49 -0.93 -40.85
CA ASN A 85 0.50 -1.78 -40.19
C ASN A 85 1.24 -1.08 -39.04
N SER A 86 1.34 0.26 -39.04
CA SER A 86 1.98 1.06 -37.99
C SER A 86 0.99 1.68 -37.00
N ALA A 87 -0.32 1.51 -37.22
CA ALA A 87 -1.36 2.16 -36.44
C ALA A 87 -1.31 1.83 -34.94
N SER A 88 -1.06 0.59 -34.54
CA SER A 88 -0.98 0.20 -33.12
C SER A 88 0.24 0.78 -32.42
N LEU A 89 1.40 0.80 -33.07
CA LEU A 89 2.63 1.41 -32.55
C LEU A 89 2.46 2.92 -32.40
N ILE A 90 1.88 3.58 -33.39
CA ILE A 90 1.62 5.03 -33.36
C ILE A 90 0.64 5.38 -32.24
N MET A 91 -0.41 4.57 -32.05
CA MET A 91 -1.37 4.77 -30.97
C MET A 91 -0.69 4.66 -29.59
N LYS A 92 0.21 3.68 -29.42
CA LYS A 92 1.02 3.56 -28.18
C LYS A 92 1.93 4.77 -27.96
N ILE A 93 2.62 5.25 -29.02
CA ILE A 93 3.44 6.47 -28.95
C ILE A 93 2.57 7.69 -28.58
N GLN A 94 1.38 7.83 -29.17
CA GLN A 94 0.45 8.92 -28.86
C GLN A 94 -0.02 8.92 -27.40
N GLU A 95 -0.17 7.74 -26.81
CA GLU A 95 -0.60 7.57 -25.43
C GLU A 95 0.51 7.88 -24.43
N GLU A 96 1.75 7.48 -24.72
CA GLU A 96 2.88 7.63 -23.81
C GLU A 96 3.60 8.98 -23.92
N LEU A 97 3.64 9.59 -25.11
CA LEU A 97 4.37 10.82 -25.39
C LEU A 97 3.92 12.05 -24.56
N PRO A 98 2.63 12.25 -24.24
CA PRO A 98 2.20 13.32 -23.35
C PRO A 98 2.79 13.17 -21.94
N GLY A 99 3.57 14.17 -21.49
CA GLY A 99 4.18 14.17 -20.16
C GLY A 99 5.44 13.31 -20.03
N THR A 100 6.04 12.88 -21.13
CA THR A 100 7.41 12.32 -21.17
C THR A 100 8.43 13.40 -20.87
N ILE A 101 9.19 13.22 -19.79
CA ILE A 101 10.17 14.20 -19.29
C ILE A 101 11.50 13.50 -18.93
N PHE A 102 11.51 12.18 -18.76
CA PHE A 102 12.73 11.46 -18.43
C PHE A 102 13.45 10.94 -19.69
N PRO A 103 14.79 10.99 -19.74
CA PRO A 103 15.56 10.47 -20.87
C PRO A 103 15.28 9.00 -21.20
N LYS A 104 15.01 8.17 -20.17
CA LYS A 104 14.68 6.76 -20.39
C LYS A 104 13.37 6.58 -21.16
N GLU A 105 12.30 7.25 -20.72
CA GLU A 105 11.00 7.20 -21.39
C GLU A 105 11.09 7.65 -22.86
N PHE A 106 12.00 8.59 -23.14
CA PHE A 106 12.28 9.01 -24.50
C PHE A 106 12.97 7.94 -25.35
N GLU A 107 13.99 7.28 -24.81
CA GLU A 107 14.67 6.20 -25.52
C GLU A 107 13.70 5.03 -25.77
N ASP A 108 12.82 4.72 -24.82
CA ASP A 108 11.75 3.72 -24.99
C ASP A 108 10.82 4.10 -26.17
N LEU A 109 10.41 5.38 -26.27
CA LEU A 109 9.60 5.89 -27.38
C LEU A 109 10.33 5.86 -28.73
N LYS A 110 11.63 6.14 -28.74
CA LYS A 110 12.47 6.03 -29.95
C LYS A 110 12.62 4.59 -30.41
N GLU A 111 12.80 3.67 -29.47
CA GLU A 111 12.85 2.24 -29.76
C GLU A 111 11.52 1.79 -30.37
N LEU A 112 10.38 2.19 -29.80
CA LEU A 112 9.06 1.94 -30.39
C LEU A 112 8.94 2.49 -31.81
N ALA A 113 9.37 3.74 -32.04
CA ALA A 113 9.35 4.35 -33.37
C ALA A 113 10.28 3.64 -34.37
N SER A 114 11.38 3.04 -33.92
CA SER A 114 12.34 2.33 -34.79
C SER A 114 11.76 1.08 -35.47
N HIS A 115 10.69 0.52 -34.90
CA HIS A 115 9.98 -0.64 -35.45
C HIS A 115 9.02 -0.29 -36.60
N ILE A 116 8.88 0.99 -36.93
CA ILE A 116 8.08 1.47 -38.07
C ILE A 116 8.85 1.19 -39.37
N LYS A 117 8.22 0.42 -40.27
CA LYS A 117 8.86 -0.04 -41.52
C LYS A 117 8.98 1.04 -42.60
N ASP A 118 8.05 1.99 -42.62
CA ASP A 118 8.07 3.10 -43.57
C ASP A 118 9.04 4.18 -43.05
N GLU A 119 10.14 4.40 -43.77
CA GLU A 119 11.21 5.30 -43.31
C GLU A 119 10.77 6.77 -43.29
N GLU A 120 9.89 7.22 -44.19
CA GLU A 120 9.36 8.60 -44.18
C GLU A 120 8.48 8.83 -42.94
N GLU A 121 7.58 7.89 -42.65
CA GLU A 121 6.72 7.90 -41.46
C GLU A 121 7.54 7.81 -40.17
N LYS A 122 8.57 6.95 -40.14
CA LYS A 122 9.49 6.81 -39.02
C LYS A 122 10.26 8.11 -38.72
N ILE A 123 10.85 8.75 -39.74
CA ILE A 123 11.57 10.02 -39.58
C ILE A 123 10.62 11.09 -39.01
N ARG A 124 9.44 11.26 -39.63
CA ARG A 124 8.42 12.22 -39.19
C ARG A 124 8.00 12.00 -37.73
N ILE A 125 7.81 10.74 -37.31
CA ILE A 125 7.41 10.40 -35.94
C ILE A 125 8.55 10.68 -34.97
N GLN A 126 9.79 10.34 -35.32
CA GLN A 126 10.96 10.63 -34.49
C GLN A 126 11.19 12.14 -34.30
N GLU A 127 10.95 12.94 -35.33
CA GLU A 127 10.94 14.41 -35.25
C GLU A 127 9.83 14.90 -34.32
N THR A 128 8.61 14.37 -34.47
CA THR A 128 7.47 14.71 -33.61
C THR A 128 7.73 14.37 -32.13
N ILE A 129 8.33 13.21 -31.86
CA ILE A 129 8.72 12.81 -30.49
C ILE A 129 9.73 13.81 -29.92
N HIS A 130 10.77 14.19 -30.68
CA HIS A 130 11.76 15.17 -30.22
C HIS A 130 11.13 16.54 -29.91
N GLU A 131 10.31 17.07 -30.81
CA GLU A 131 9.62 18.35 -30.62
C GLU A 131 8.71 18.31 -29.39
N LYS A 132 7.95 17.23 -29.23
CA LYS A 132 6.99 17.10 -28.14
C LYS A 132 7.66 16.95 -26.78
N ILE A 133 8.82 16.32 -26.71
CA ILE A 133 9.59 16.24 -25.46
C ILE A 133 10.10 17.60 -25.04
N ARG A 134 10.63 18.40 -25.97
CA ARG A 134 11.03 19.79 -25.68
C ARG A 134 9.86 20.58 -25.10
N TYR A 135 8.69 20.48 -25.73
CA TYR A 135 7.47 21.08 -25.19
C TYR A 135 7.13 20.57 -23.78
N ASN A 136 7.20 19.26 -23.55
CA ASN A 136 6.88 18.69 -22.23
C ASN A 136 7.82 19.24 -21.14
N HIS A 137 9.11 19.41 -21.43
CA HIS A 137 10.09 20.00 -20.49
C HIS A 137 9.78 21.46 -20.18
N ILE A 138 9.44 22.25 -21.19
CA ILE A 138 9.02 23.64 -20.99
C ILE A 138 7.74 23.69 -20.14
N SER A 139 6.72 22.92 -20.53
CA SER A 139 5.42 22.86 -19.85
C SER A 139 5.60 22.46 -18.39
N PHE A 140 6.46 21.48 -18.13
CA PHE A 140 6.81 21.05 -16.80
C PHE A 140 7.57 22.13 -16.01
N THR A 141 8.54 22.79 -16.62
CA THR A 141 9.26 23.92 -15.98
C THR A 141 8.28 25.02 -15.60
N VAL A 142 7.40 25.45 -16.51
CA VAL A 142 6.35 26.45 -16.22
C VAL A 142 5.40 25.97 -15.11
N THR A 143 5.11 24.67 -15.03
CA THR A 143 4.31 24.08 -13.95
C THR A 143 5.02 24.21 -12.60
N VAL A 144 6.33 23.93 -12.53
CA VAL A 144 7.13 24.12 -11.30
C VAL A 144 7.25 25.61 -10.93
N LEU A 145 7.42 26.50 -11.91
CA LEU A 145 7.39 27.95 -11.69
C LEU A 145 6.04 28.40 -11.11
N GLY A 146 4.92 27.87 -11.61
CA GLY A 146 3.59 28.18 -11.11
C GLY A 146 3.42 27.78 -9.63
N ALA A 147 3.91 26.60 -9.26
CA ALA A 147 3.96 26.16 -7.88
C ALA A 147 4.84 27.06 -7.00
N TYR A 148 5.97 27.54 -7.53
CA TYR A 148 6.80 28.51 -6.83
C TYR A 148 6.12 29.87 -6.66
N CYS A 149 5.39 30.34 -7.67
CA CYS A 149 4.58 31.56 -7.55
C CYS A 149 3.49 31.41 -6.47
N LEU A 150 2.93 30.21 -6.33
CA LEU A 150 1.94 29.90 -5.30
C LEU A 150 2.57 29.96 -3.90
N PHE A 151 3.74 29.33 -3.71
CA PHE A 151 4.54 29.45 -2.49
C PHE A 151 4.87 30.90 -2.14
N LYS A 152 5.19 31.72 -3.15
CA LYS A 152 5.47 33.15 -2.99
C LYS A 152 4.25 34.04 -2.85
N THR A 153 3.03 33.48 -2.91
CA THR A 153 1.78 34.24 -2.88
C THR A 153 1.67 35.29 -4.00
N GLU A 154 2.40 35.11 -5.10
CA GLU A 154 2.41 36.02 -6.24
C GLU A 154 1.41 35.57 -7.32
N TYR A 155 0.13 35.53 -6.94
CA TYR A 155 -0.98 34.96 -7.73
C TYR A 155 -1.15 35.59 -9.12
N LYS A 156 -0.75 36.85 -9.31
CA LYS A 156 -0.83 37.54 -10.61
C LYS A 156 0.09 36.93 -11.68
N PHE A 157 1.18 36.25 -11.29
CA PHE A 157 1.98 35.49 -12.25
C PHE A 157 1.25 34.22 -12.69
N ILE A 158 0.56 33.55 -11.76
CA ILE A 158 -0.25 32.36 -12.05
C ILE A 158 -1.41 32.73 -12.96
N GLU A 159 -2.18 33.78 -12.63
CA GLU A 159 -3.27 34.27 -13.48
C GLU A 159 -2.80 34.50 -14.92
N TYR A 160 -1.61 35.10 -15.08
CA TYR A 160 -1.03 35.31 -16.39
C TYR A 160 -0.69 34.01 -17.13
N ILE A 161 -0.11 33.02 -16.44
CA ILE A 161 0.14 31.69 -17.02
C ILE A 161 -1.17 31.09 -17.54
N LEU A 162 -2.22 31.09 -16.71
CA LEU A 162 -3.50 30.42 -17.03
C LEU A 162 -4.30 31.11 -18.13
N LYS A 163 -4.19 32.45 -18.25
CA LYS A 163 -4.98 33.24 -19.20
C LYS A 163 -4.24 33.58 -20.50
N TYR A 164 -2.95 33.24 -20.62
CA TYR A 164 -2.14 33.69 -21.76
C TYR A 164 -2.71 33.24 -23.11
N ASN A 165 -2.96 31.94 -23.26
CA ASN A 165 -3.36 31.37 -24.55
C ASN A 165 -4.89 31.26 -24.70
N GLN A 166 -5.65 31.46 -23.61
CA GLN A 166 -7.12 31.40 -23.58
C GLN A 166 -7.72 32.48 -22.65
N PRO A 167 -7.80 33.74 -23.08
CA PRO A 167 -8.45 34.80 -22.30
C PRO A 167 -9.97 34.60 -22.25
N ASP A 168 -10.59 34.95 -21.12
CA ASP A 168 -12.00 34.66 -20.79
C ASP A 168 -13.04 35.20 -21.80
N ASN A 169 -12.64 36.10 -22.71
CA ASN A 169 -13.49 36.77 -23.69
C ASN A 169 -13.15 36.48 -25.17
N SER A 170 -12.25 35.53 -25.49
CA SER A 170 -11.92 35.27 -26.89
C SER A 170 -12.91 34.30 -27.56
N THR A 171 -13.56 34.76 -28.62
CA THR A 171 -14.23 33.91 -29.63
C THR A 171 -13.23 33.23 -30.57
N THR A 172 -11.95 33.52 -30.42
CA THR A 172 -10.84 33.04 -31.25
C THR A 172 -10.15 31.87 -30.55
N GLN A 173 -10.20 30.68 -31.15
CA GLN A 173 -9.32 29.59 -30.74
C GLN A 173 -7.91 29.91 -31.25
N TYR A 174 -6.96 30.15 -30.35
CA TYR A 174 -5.55 30.26 -30.73
C TYR A 174 -5.05 28.91 -31.25
N ILE A 175 -4.26 28.94 -32.34
CA ILE A 175 -3.71 27.73 -32.99
C ILE A 175 -2.65 27.05 -32.10
N ASN A 176 -2.02 27.81 -31.20
CA ASN A 176 -0.94 27.33 -30.33
C ASN A 176 -1.45 26.47 -29.17
N LYS A 177 -0.64 25.50 -28.73
CA LYS A 177 -0.92 24.72 -27.51
C LYS A 177 -0.74 25.59 -26.27
N ASP A 178 -1.61 25.39 -25.28
CA ASP A 178 -1.44 26.00 -23.95
C ASP A 178 -0.09 25.56 -23.35
N ILE A 179 0.50 26.37 -22.47
CA ILE A 179 1.79 26.05 -21.84
C ILE A 179 1.62 25.14 -20.62
N VAL A 180 0.46 25.18 -19.99
CA VAL A 180 0.13 24.27 -18.89
C VAL A 180 -0.47 22.97 -19.44
N PRO A 181 -0.30 21.83 -18.74
CA PRO A 181 -0.92 20.59 -19.16
C PRO A 181 -2.45 20.68 -19.17
N THR A 182 -3.06 20.35 -20.30
CA THR A 182 -4.53 20.36 -20.51
C THR A 182 -5.15 18.97 -20.47
N ASN A 183 -4.43 17.97 -19.94
CA ASN A 183 -4.86 16.57 -19.87
C ASN A 183 -4.65 16.02 -18.45
N ILE A 184 -5.71 15.45 -17.86
CA ILE A 184 -5.68 14.88 -16.51
C ILE A 184 -4.64 13.76 -16.37
N ASN A 185 -4.42 12.95 -17.40
CA ASN A 185 -3.41 11.88 -17.36
C ASN A 185 -2.00 12.45 -17.24
N VAL A 186 -1.73 13.61 -17.86
CA VAL A 186 -0.44 14.29 -17.72
C VAL A 186 -0.31 14.90 -16.33
N LEU A 187 -1.36 15.55 -15.81
CA LEU A 187 -1.35 16.09 -14.44
C LEU A 187 -1.13 14.99 -13.39
N LEU A 188 -1.80 13.84 -13.52
CA LEU A 188 -1.59 12.68 -12.67
C LEU A 188 -0.18 12.11 -12.81
N LYS A 189 0.36 12.01 -14.03
CA LYS A 189 1.74 11.56 -14.25
C LYS A 189 2.74 12.47 -13.53
N LEU A 190 2.57 13.79 -13.65
CA LEU A 190 3.39 14.78 -12.93
C LEU A 190 3.25 14.65 -11.41
N TYR A 191 2.02 14.48 -10.92
CA TYR A 191 1.74 14.32 -9.50
C TYR A 191 2.45 13.08 -8.91
N LYS A 192 2.29 11.94 -9.60
CA LYS A 192 2.88 10.64 -9.23
C LYS A 192 4.41 10.67 -9.24
N ASN A 193 4.98 11.32 -10.26
CA ASN A 193 6.43 11.36 -10.48
C ASN A 193 7.14 12.47 -9.72
N TYR A 194 6.44 13.22 -8.87
CA TYR A 194 7.07 14.25 -8.04
C TYR A 194 8.33 13.77 -7.30
N PRO A 195 8.36 12.59 -6.66
CA PRO A 195 9.56 12.08 -5.99
C PRO A 195 10.77 11.93 -6.93
N SER A 196 10.51 11.61 -8.20
CA SER A 196 11.54 11.47 -9.23
C SER A 196 12.08 12.81 -9.74
N PHE A 197 11.33 13.91 -9.53
CA PHE A 197 11.75 15.27 -9.89
C PHE A 197 12.58 15.96 -8.80
N ILE A 198 12.59 15.42 -7.58
CA ILE A 198 13.34 15.97 -6.43
C ILE A 198 14.81 16.26 -6.78
N PRO A 199 15.55 15.33 -7.43
CA PRO A 199 16.96 15.56 -7.74
C PRO A 199 17.18 16.66 -8.80
N ILE A 200 16.15 17.01 -9.57
CA ILE A 200 16.26 17.93 -10.70
C ILE A 200 15.96 19.38 -10.26
N PHE A 201 15.03 19.59 -9.30
CA PHE A 201 14.52 20.93 -8.99
C PHE A 201 14.71 21.42 -7.55
N PHE A 202 15.35 20.60 -6.70
CA PHE A 202 15.51 20.79 -5.25
C PHE A 202 14.18 21.04 -4.51
N ASN A 203 13.85 20.18 -3.56
CA ASN A 203 12.66 20.35 -2.69
C ASN A 203 12.80 21.49 -1.68
N ILE A 204 14.01 22.05 -1.55
CA ILE A 204 14.30 23.13 -0.63
C ILE A 204 14.10 24.45 -1.36
N TRP A 205 13.00 25.14 -1.06
CA TRP A 205 12.74 26.48 -1.55
C TRP A 205 13.00 27.47 -0.42
N GLU A 206 14.11 28.20 -0.53
CA GLU A 206 14.52 29.22 0.46
C GLU A 206 14.57 28.67 1.91
N GLY A 207 15.14 27.49 2.08
CA GLY A 207 15.25 26.82 3.38
C GLY A 207 14.01 26.07 3.83
N HIS A 208 12.91 26.09 3.07
CA HIS A 208 11.70 25.30 3.35
C HIS A 208 11.70 23.99 2.56
N SER A 209 11.47 22.86 3.24
CA SER A 209 11.42 21.52 2.63
C SER A 209 10.02 21.12 2.14
N ASP A 210 9.11 22.09 1.97
CA ASP A 210 7.68 21.88 1.67
C ASP A 210 7.36 22.11 0.18
N GLY A 211 8.35 22.15 -0.71
CA GLY A 211 8.12 22.32 -2.16
C GLY A 211 7.12 21.31 -2.75
N GLN A 212 7.03 20.10 -2.16
CA GLN A 212 6.06 19.08 -2.55
C GLN A 212 4.63 19.52 -2.29
N LEU A 213 4.38 20.14 -1.13
CA LEU A 213 3.06 20.63 -0.76
C LEU A 213 2.56 21.65 -1.79
N TRP A 214 3.40 22.61 -2.14
CA TRP A 214 3.07 23.67 -3.09
C TRP A 214 2.90 23.15 -4.51
N PHE A 215 3.72 22.19 -4.93
CA PHE A 215 3.56 21.54 -6.22
C PHE A 215 2.24 20.79 -6.31
N LYS A 216 1.91 19.97 -5.30
CA LYS A 216 0.63 19.25 -5.23
C LYS A 216 -0.56 20.21 -5.26
N LYS A 217 -0.54 21.28 -4.45
CA LYS A 217 -1.56 22.33 -4.46
C LYS A 217 -1.72 22.99 -5.83
N TYR A 218 -0.61 23.29 -6.50
CA TYR A 218 -0.66 23.90 -7.83
C TYR A 218 -1.23 22.94 -8.89
N ILE A 219 -0.88 21.65 -8.85
CA ILE A 219 -1.51 20.63 -9.72
C ILE A 219 -3.03 20.59 -9.49
N SER A 220 -3.49 20.66 -8.24
CA SER A 220 -4.93 20.74 -7.93
C SER A 220 -5.61 21.95 -8.57
N LEU A 221 -4.99 23.13 -8.53
CA LEU A 221 -5.49 24.34 -9.20
C LEU A 221 -5.49 24.20 -10.73
N LEU A 222 -4.53 23.47 -11.31
CA LEU A 222 -4.54 23.15 -12.73
C LEU A 222 -5.70 22.23 -13.13
N VAL A 223 -6.21 21.38 -12.22
CA VAL A 223 -7.44 20.62 -12.47
C VAL A 223 -8.66 21.56 -12.57
N CYS A 224 -8.74 22.59 -11.72
CA CYS A 224 -9.77 23.63 -11.85
C CYS A 224 -9.67 24.36 -13.19
N ASN A 225 -8.45 24.71 -13.63
CA ASN A 225 -8.24 25.32 -14.94
C ASN A 225 -8.62 24.36 -16.09
N LEU A 226 -8.30 23.08 -15.96
CA LEU A 226 -8.64 22.06 -16.95
C LEU A 226 -10.15 21.99 -17.17
N VAL A 227 -10.95 21.96 -16.10
CA VAL A 227 -12.42 21.97 -16.20
C VAL A 227 -12.96 23.30 -16.74
N ARG A 228 -12.34 24.45 -16.40
CA ARG A 228 -12.68 25.76 -17.00
C ARG A 228 -12.52 25.77 -18.51
N THR A 229 -11.43 25.18 -19.02
CA THR A 229 -11.05 25.24 -20.44
C THR A 229 -11.67 24.15 -21.32
N ASN A 230 -12.06 23.00 -20.75
CA ASN A 230 -12.42 21.79 -21.51
C ASN A 230 -13.72 21.15 -21.00
N HIS A 231 -14.87 21.79 -21.24
CA HIS A 231 -16.17 21.29 -20.78
C HIS A 231 -16.63 19.92 -21.35
N SER A 232 -15.92 19.28 -22.30
CA SER A 232 -16.37 17.99 -22.89
C SER A 232 -15.30 17.01 -23.41
N GLY A 233 -13.99 17.31 -23.28
CA GLY A 233 -12.93 16.56 -24.01
C GLY A 233 -11.88 15.82 -23.17
N THR A 234 -11.74 16.12 -21.87
CA THR A 234 -10.68 15.56 -21.02
C THR A 234 -11.18 14.34 -20.27
N ASN A 235 -10.94 13.15 -20.82
CA ASN A 235 -11.23 11.89 -20.12
C ASN A 235 -9.96 11.30 -19.52
N TYR A 236 -10.08 10.81 -18.28
CA TYR A 236 -9.10 9.88 -17.74
C TYR A 236 -8.99 8.68 -18.68
N ARG A 237 -7.76 8.27 -18.97
CA ARG A 237 -7.47 7.11 -19.81
C ARG A 237 -6.63 6.16 -18.98
N LYS A 238 -7.22 5.04 -18.59
CA LYS A 238 -6.49 3.94 -17.98
C LYS A 238 -5.35 3.52 -18.91
N ASN A 239 -4.15 3.42 -18.38
CA ASN A 239 -3.04 2.77 -19.08
C ASN A 239 -3.43 1.29 -19.33
N PRO A 240 -3.42 0.81 -20.60
CA PRO A 240 -3.78 -0.57 -20.93
C PRO A 240 -2.99 -1.62 -20.15
N ASP A 241 -1.73 -1.30 -19.83
CA ASP A 241 -0.79 -2.19 -19.14
C ASP A 241 -0.82 -2.00 -17.60
N ALA A 242 -1.67 -1.11 -17.07
CA ALA A 242 -1.76 -0.86 -15.62
C ALA A 242 -2.31 -2.07 -14.86
N ASN A 243 -1.56 -2.50 -13.85
CA ASN A 243 -2.00 -3.52 -12.90
C ASN A 243 -2.90 -2.91 -11.80
N LYS A 244 -3.40 -3.76 -10.90
CA LYS A 244 -4.22 -3.34 -9.75
C LYS A 244 -3.54 -2.23 -8.91
N GLN A 245 -2.26 -2.38 -8.60
CA GLN A 245 -1.51 -1.45 -7.75
C GLN A 245 -1.33 -0.09 -8.42
N ASP A 246 -1.10 -0.07 -9.74
CA ASP A 246 -1.03 1.17 -10.52
C ASP A 246 -2.35 1.95 -10.44
N LEU A 247 -3.48 1.23 -10.57
CA LEU A 247 -4.82 1.82 -10.44
C LEU A 247 -5.12 2.28 -9.01
N GLU A 248 -4.71 1.52 -7.99
CA GLU A 248 -4.85 1.92 -6.58
C GLU A 248 -4.04 3.19 -6.29
N TYR A 249 -2.84 3.31 -6.88
CA TYR A 249 -2.04 4.52 -6.73
C TYR A 249 -2.66 5.72 -7.47
N ASP A 250 -3.21 5.53 -8.66
CA ASP A 250 -4.01 6.55 -9.35
C ASP A 250 -5.20 7.00 -8.49
N HIS A 251 -5.91 6.05 -7.89
CA HIS A 251 -7.05 6.31 -7.00
C HIS A 251 -6.63 7.13 -5.77
N ILE A 252 -5.50 6.80 -5.15
CA ILE A 252 -4.95 7.56 -4.02
C ILE A 252 -4.62 8.99 -4.47
N CYS A 253 -3.95 9.17 -5.62
CA CYS A 253 -3.59 10.50 -6.12
C CYS A 253 -4.80 11.36 -6.44
N ILE A 254 -5.81 10.80 -7.10
CA ILE A 254 -7.08 11.50 -7.40
C ILE A 254 -7.77 11.96 -6.12
N ASN A 255 -7.85 11.09 -5.11
CA ASN A 255 -8.47 11.45 -3.84
C ASN A 255 -7.65 12.46 -3.03
N ASP A 256 -6.32 12.42 -3.11
CA ASP A 256 -5.44 13.43 -2.49
C ASP A 256 -5.67 14.81 -3.14
N ILE A 257 -5.70 14.88 -4.47
CA ILE A 257 -6.03 16.11 -5.23
C ILE A 257 -7.43 16.62 -4.84
N LYS A 258 -8.42 15.73 -4.78
CA LYS A 258 -9.79 16.07 -4.37
C LYS A 258 -9.84 16.62 -2.96
N SER A 259 -9.12 15.98 -2.02
CA SER A 259 -9.04 16.41 -0.63
C SER A 259 -8.46 17.81 -0.53
N ILE A 260 -7.36 18.09 -1.24
CA ILE A 260 -6.78 19.44 -1.31
C ILE A 260 -7.85 20.44 -1.74
N LEU A 261 -8.55 20.17 -2.85
CA LEU A 261 -9.61 21.03 -3.36
C LEU A 261 -10.85 21.12 -2.46
N THR A 262 -11.02 20.23 -1.48
CA THR A 262 -12.15 20.24 -0.56
C THR A 262 -11.80 21.00 0.72
N ASP A 263 -10.53 21.03 1.11
CA ASP A 263 -10.07 21.71 2.32
C ASP A 263 -10.23 23.24 2.18
N ASP A 264 -11.14 23.83 2.96
CA ASP A 264 -11.53 25.26 2.87
C ASP A 264 -10.47 26.28 3.33
N TYR A 265 -9.29 25.84 3.74
CA TYR A 265 -8.29 26.74 4.33
C TYR A 265 -7.57 27.56 3.23
N ASN A 266 -8.05 28.79 2.99
CA ASN A 266 -7.52 29.82 2.09
C ASN A 266 -7.65 29.56 0.57
N GLU A 267 -8.37 28.53 0.12
CA GLU A 267 -8.48 28.25 -1.32
C GLU A 267 -9.36 29.25 -2.07
N SER A 268 -10.39 29.82 -1.44
CA SER A 268 -11.31 30.72 -2.14
C SER A 268 -10.65 31.99 -2.65
N ASP A 269 -9.80 32.59 -1.81
CA ASP A 269 -9.06 33.81 -2.14
C ASP A 269 -7.99 33.53 -3.19
N ILE A 270 -7.30 32.38 -3.09
CA ILE A 270 -6.30 31.96 -4.07
C ILE A 270 -6.96 31.72 -5.43
N ILE A 271 -8.05 30.94 -5.48
CA ILE A 271 -8.79 30.62 -6.71
C ILE A 271 -9.21 31.89 -7.43
N ASN A 272 -9.81 32.84 -6.70
CA ASN A 272 -10.22 34.12 -7.28
C ASN A 272 -8.99 34.96 -7.70
N ALA A 273 -7.92 34.97 -6.91
CA ALA A 273 -6.71 35.76 -7.19
C ALA A 273 -5.91 35.25 -8.41
N ILE A 274 -6.04 33.97 -8.77
CA ILE A 274 -5.46 33.40 -9.99
C ILE A 274 -6.42 33.44 -11.18
N GLY A 275 -7.62 34.02 -11.01
CA GLY A 275 -8.59 34.20 -12.08
C GLY A 275 -9.46 32.97 -12.37
N LEU A 276 -9.58 32.03 -11.43
CA LEU A 276 -10.55 30.92 -11.46
C LEU A 276 -11.76 31.27 -10.57
N THR A 277 -12.85 30.50 -10.68
CA THR A 277 -14.07 30.71 -9.88
C THR A 277 -14.33 29.55 -8.91
N GLN A 278 -15.17 29.78 -7.90
CA GLN A 278 -15.65 28.70 -7.03
C GLN A 278 -16.45 27.63 -7.79
N GLU A 279 -17.13 28.01 -8.87
CA GLU A 279 -17.80 27.05 -9.76
C GLU A 279 -16.79 26.12 -10.42
N ASN A 280 -15.63 26.64 -10.89
CA ASN A 280 -14.56 25.79 -11.42
C ASN A 280 -14.00 24.81 -10.38
N ARG A 281 -13.94 25.20 -9.10
CA ARG A 281 -13.55 24.30 -7.99
C ARG A 281 -14.57 23.17 -7.81
N VAL A 282 -15.85 23.51 -7.72
CA VAL A 282 -16.93 22.54 -7.54
C VAL A 282 -16.99 21.56 -8.71
N ASP A 283 -16.85 22.05 -9.94
CA ASP A 283 -16.87 21.18 -11.12
C ASP A 283 -15.61 20.30 -11.23
N ALA A 284 -14.44 20.80 -10.78
CA ALA A 284 -13.23 19.98 -10.65
C ALA A 284 -13.40 18.85 -9.64
N ILE A 285 -14.02 19.11 -8.49
CA ILE A 285 -14.31 18.07 -7.49
C ILE A 285 -15.20 16.99 -8.09
N LYS A 286 -16.32 17.37 -8.74
CA LYS A 286 -17.22 16.42 -9.41
C LYS A 286 -16.51 15.62 -10.51
N PHE A 287 -15.65 16.29 -11.28
CA PHE A 287 -14.86 15.64 -12.33
C PHE A 287 -13.92 14.58 -11.74
N LEU A 288 -13.24 14.88 -10.64
CA LEU A 288 -12.37 13.93 -9.92
C LEU A 288 -13.16 12.78 -9.30
N GLU A 289 -14.38 13.02 -8.81
CA GLU A 289 -15.27 11.97 -8.29
C GLU A 289 -15.65 10.97 -9.36
N ASN A 290 -16.06 11.44 -10.54
CA ASN A 290 -16.34 10.58 -11.68
C ASN A 290 -15.11 9.75 -12.09
N ILE A 291 -13.91 10.33 -12.08
CA ILE A 291 -12.67 9.57 -12.34
C ILE A 291 -12.44 8.52 -11.25
N SER A 292 -12.62 8.87 -9.98
CA SER A 292 -12.45 7.95 -8.85
C SER A 292 -13.39 6.75 -8.95
N GLU A 293 -14.63 6.97 -9.38
CA GLU A 293 -15.61 5.91 -9.66
C GLU A 293 -15.15 5.00 -10.81
N GLN A 294 -14.72 5.58 -11.94
CA GLN A 294 -14.18 4.81 -13.09
C GLN A 294 -12.96 3.95 -12.72
N ILE A 295 -12.05 4.49 -11.89
CA ILE A 295 -10.89 3.75 -11.39
C ILE A 295 -11.35 2.62 -10.46
N THR A 296 -12.32 2.88 -9.58
CA THR A 296 -12.88 1.86 -8.67
C THR A 296 -13.52 0.70 -9.43
N GLU A 297 -14.31 0.98 -10.46
CA GLU A 297 -14.87 -0.03 -11.35
C GLU A 297 -13.78 -0.86 -12.04
N SER A 298 -12.72 -0.17 -12.51
CA SER A 298 -11.57 -0.82 -13.14
C SER A 298 -10.82 -1.73 -12.18
N ILE A 299 -10.54 -1.28 -10.94
CA ILE A 299 -9.93 -2.08 -9.88
C ILE A 299 -10.78 -3.31 -9.59
N ASN A 300 -12.10 -3.15 -9.46
CA ASN A 300 -13.01 -4.25 -9.19
C ASN A 300 -13.03 -5.28 -10.33
N LYS A 301 -12.94 -4.82 -11.58
CA LYS A 301 -12.82 -5.70 -12.75
C LYS A 301 -11.50 -6.49 -12.73
N GLU A 302 -10.38 -5.83 -12.43
CA GLU A 302 -9.08 -6.50 -12.28
C GLU A 302 -9.12 -7.54 -11.14
N LYS A 303 -9.65 -7.18 -9.96
CA LYS A 303 -9.78 -8.08 -8.80
C LYS A 303 -10.57 -9.36 -9.12
N LYS A 304 -11.60 -9.30 -9.97
CA LYS A 304 -12.34 -10.49 -10.42
C LYS A 304 -11.50 -11.39 -11.31
N GLN A 305 -10.75 -10.79 -12.24
CA GLN A 305 -9.95 -11.50 -13.23
C GLN A 305 -8.64 -12.06 -12.67
N GLN A 306 -8.17 -11.53 -11.54
CA GLN A 306 -7.02 -12.04 -10.81
C GLN A 306 -7.14 -13.53 -10.52
N LYS A 307 -6.06 -14.26 -10.77
CA LYS A 307 -5.92 -15.68 -10.48
C LYS A 307 -5.11 -15.85 -9.20
N LEU A 308 -5.47 -16.86 -8.41
CA LEU A 308 -4.68 -17.27 -7.26
C LEU A 308 -3.31 -17.80 -7.71
N ASP A 309 -2.26 -17.31 -7.07
CA ASP A 309 -0.89 -17.76 -7.24
C ASP A 309 -0.68 -19.04 -6.41
N LYS A 310 -0.34 -20.13 -7.08
CA LYS A 310 -0.17 -21.45 -6.44
C LYS A 310 0.95 -21.47 -5.42
N GLU A 311 2.04 -20.76 -5.66
CA GLU A 311 3.19 -20.73 -4.75
C GLU A 311 2.86 -19.92 -3.50
N LYS A 312 2.19 -18.78 -3.66
CA LYS A 312 1.71 -17.98 -2.52
C LYS A 312 0.69 -18.73 -1.68
N VAL A 313 -0.27 -19.40 -2.33
CA VAL A 313 -1.26 -20.22 -1.61
C VAL A 313 -0.56 -21.32 -0.81
N LYS A 314 0.39 -22.05 -1.42
CA LYS A 314 1.14 -23.09 -0.72
C LYS A 314 1.95 -22.52 0.46
N ALA A 315 2.67 -21.42 0.26
CA ALA A 315 3.44 -20.77 1.32
C ALA A 315 2.54 -20.26 2.45
N PHE A 316 1.36 -19.75 2.14
CA PHE A 316 0.35 -19.34 3.11
C PHE A 316 -0.13 -20.52 3.96
N GLU A 317 -0.49 -21.64 3.33
CA GLU A 317 -0.91 -22.84 4.06
C GLU A 317 0.20 -23.43 4.94
N GLU A 318 1.43 -23.51 4.43
CA GLU A 318 2.60 -23.96 5.17
C GLU A 318 2.89 -23.03 6.36
N SER A 319 2.75 -21.72 6.18
CA SER A 319 2.92 -20.74 7.25
C SER A 319 1.90 -20.92 8.37
N ILE A 320 0.62 -21.20 8.06
CA ILE A 320 -0.41 -21.49 9.07
C ILE A 320 -0.03 -22.76 9.86
N ARG A 321 0.34 -23.84 9.17
CA ARG A 321 0.69 -25.12 9.82
C ARG A 321 1.93 -24.96 10.71
N ALA A 322 2.96 -24.26 10.23
CA ALA A 322 4.16 -23.96 11.00
C ALA A 322 3.84 -23.12 12.24
N ASP A 323 3.04 -22.05 12.10
CA ASP A 323 2.67 -21.19 13.24
C ASP A 323 1.88 -21.96 14.31
N ILE A 324 0.96 -22.85 13.91
CA ILE A 324 0.23 -23.73 14.84
C ILE A 324 1.21 -24.64 15.58
N GLN A 325 2.12 -25.28 14.85
CA GLN A 325 3.12 -26.19 15.43
C GLN A 325 4.05 -25.46 16.40
N ASP A 326 4.55 -24.29 16.03
CA ASP A 326 5.52 -23.55 16.84
C ASP A 326 4.88 -22.89 18.07
N ARG A 327 3.66 -22.35 17.93
CA ARG A 327 2.99 -21.61 19.02
C ARG A 327 2.17 -22.47 19.96
N SER A 328 1.69 -23.65 19.56
CA SER A 328 0.91 -24.49 20.48
C SER A 328 1.80 -25.04 21.59
N ILE A 329 1.51 -24.71 22.85
CA ILE A 329 2.24 -25.30 23.97
C ILE A 329 1.98 -26.80 24.04
N TRP A 330 0.74 -27.23 23.83
CA TRP A 330 0.31 -28.61 23.98
C TRP A 330 0.90 -29.55 22.90
N LEU A 331 1.19 -29.04 21.70
CA LEU A 331 1.89 -29.82 20.67
C LEU A 331 3.38 -30.03 21.01
N ASN A 332 3.96 -29.13 21.80
CA ASN A 332 5.42 -29.03 21.97
C ASN A 332 5.96 -29.62 23.27
N ILE A 333 5.16 -29.67 24.35
CA ILE A 333 5.63 -30.13 25.67
C ILE A 333 5.30 -31.60 25.99
N LEU A 334 4.44 -32.24 25.19
CA LEU A 334 3.94 -33.60 25.44
C LEU A 334 4.77 -34.65 24.65
N GLN A 335 4.97 -35.84 25.23
CA GLN A 335 5.79 -36.91 24.66
C GLN A 335 4.96 -37.94 23.86
N GLU A 336 5.59 -38.63 22.91
CA GLU A 336 4.92 -39.43 21.87
C GLU A 336 4.19 -40.69 22.36
N THR A 337 4.59 -41.33 23.46
CA THR A 337 4.01 -42.60 23.89
C THR A 337 3.67 -42.65 25.38
N LEU A 338 2.44 -43.06 25.67
CA LEU A 338 2.01 -43.46 27.01
C LEU A 338 2.47 -44.90 27.27
N PRO A 339 3.17 -45.22 28.38
CA PRO A 339 3.73 -46.56 28.61
C PRO A 339 2.72 -47.71 28.72
N ASN A 340 1.43 -47.42 28.97
CA ASN A 340 0.38 -48.43 29.16
C ASN A 340 -0.91 -47.99 28.44
N GLU A 341 -1.23 -48.59 27.30
CA GLU A 341 -2.41 -48.25 26.50
C GLU A 341 -3.75 -48.71 27.11
N SER A 342 -3.74 -49.68 28.02
CA SER A 342 -4.95 -50.36 28.53
C SER A 342 -5.78 -49.57 29.56
N THR A 343 -5.35 -48.38 29.99
CA THR A 343 -6.04 -47.55 31.03
C THR A 343 -6.15 -46.08 30.65
N ASN A 344 -6.13 -45.76 29.35
CA ASN A 344 -6.17 -44.39 28.85
C ASN A 344 -7.55 -44.03 28.30
N LYS A 345 -7.98 -42.80 28.57
CA LYS A 345 -9.16 -42.21 27.97
C LYS A 345 -8.75 -41.34 26.78
N SER A 346 -9.19 -41.74 25.59
CA SER A 346 -8.94 -41.00 24.35
C SER A 346 -9.98 -39.90 24.14
N TYR A 347 -9.51 -38.76 23.65
CA TYR A 347 -10.29 -37.59 23.31
C TYR A 347 -9.96 -37.17 21.88
N SER A 348 -11.00 -36.85 21.12
CA SER A 348 -10.83 -36.16 19.85
C SER A 348 -11.81 -34.98 19.73
N LEU A 349 -11.45 -34.02 18.89
CA LEU A 349 -12.28 -32.87 18.54
C LEU A 349 -12.05 -32.49 17.09
N ARG A 350 -13.14 -32.27 16.36
CA ARG A 350 -13.10 -31.63 15.04
C ARG A 350 -12.81 -30.14 15.21
N ILE A 351 -11.80 -29.67 14.51
CA ILE A 351 -11.37 -28.27 14.49
C ILE A 351 -11.50 -27.71 13.08
N GLY A 352 -11.65 -26.40 13.00
CA GLY A 352 -11.71 -25.74 11.72
C GLY A 352 -12.30 -24.34 11.80
N ASP A 353 -12.24 -23.66 10.67
CA ASP A 353 -12.86 -22.37 10.45
C ASP A 353 -13.10 -22.13 8.96
N LYS A 354 -14.03 -21.24 8.63
CA LYS A 354 -14.30 -20.82 7.26
C LYS A 354 -14.33 -19.30 7.19
N GLN A 355 -13.40 -18.74 6.42
CA GLN A 355 -13.30 -17.30 6.24
C GLN A 355 -13.29 -16.90 4.77
N VAL A 356 -13.92 -15.78 4.47
CA VAL A 356 -13.87 -15.15 3.15
C VAL A 356 -12.95 -13.95 3.26
N ILE A 357 -11.95 -13.90 2.39
CA ILE A 357 -11.00 -12.77 2.28
C ILE A 357 -10.96 -12.26 0.85
N GLU A 358 -10.47 -11.04 0.64
CA GLU A 358 -10.15 -10.58 -0.70
C GLU A 358 -9.08 -11.52 -1.33
N LYS A 359 -9.27 -11.98 -2.57
CA LYS A 359 -8.31 -12.95 -3.13
C LYS A 359 -6.98 -12.32 -3.56
N SER A 360 -6.92 -10.99 -3.61
CA SER A 360 -5.72 -10.27 -4.07
C SER A 360 -4.49 -10.53 -3.20
N PHE A 361 -4.66 -10.78 -1.90
CA PHE A 361 -3.58 -11.20 -0.98
C PHE A 361 -2.83 -12.46 -1.44
N LEU A 362 -3.51 -13.33 -2.19
CA LEU A 362 -3.00 -14.61 -2.67
C LEU A 362 -2.92 -14.66 -4.21
N ALA A 363 -3.06 -13.52 -4.90
CA ALA A 363 -3.15 -13.46 -6.35
C ALA A 363 -1.78 -13.30 -7.05
N GLU A 364 -1.77 -13.69 -8.32
CA GLU A 364 -0.69 -13.37 -9.27
C GLU A 364 -0.57 -11.84 -9.39
N ASN A 365 0.68 -11.33 -9.49
CA ASN A 365 1.01 -9.91 -9.68
C ASN A 365 0.64 -8.95 -8.53
N ASP A 366 0.19 -9.44 -7.36
CA ASP A 366 0.10 -8.61 -6.14
C ASP A 366 1.40 -8.72 -5.32
N ASN A 367 2.18 -7.64 -5.27
CA ASN A 367 3.48 -7.62 -4.58
C ASN A 367 3.38 -7.18 -3.10
N GLY A 368 2.18 -7.10 -2.53
CA GLY A 368 2.01 -6.71 -1.12
C GLY A 368 2.73 -7.67 -0.16
N LEU A 369 3.51 -7.11 0.77
CA LEU A 369 4.14 -7.86 1.87
C LEU A 369 3.19 -7.87 3.07
N TYR A 370 2.50 -8.99 3.32
CA TYR A 370 1.51 -9.11 4.39
C TYR A 370 2.06 -9.89 5.59
N PHE A 371 2.93 -9.24 6.38
CA PHE A 371 3.55 -9.86 7.56
C PHE A 371 2.48 -10.21 8.61
N GLY A 372 2.51 -11.45 9.11
CA GLY A 372 1.59 -11.92 10.14
C GLY A 372 0.16 -12.21 9.65
N PHE A 373 -0.12 -12.12 8.35
CA PHE A 373 -1.46 -12.38 7.80
C PHE A 373 -1.97 -13.79 8.10
N SER A 374 -1.12 -14.80 7.95
CA SER A 374 -1.42 -16.20 8.31
C SER A 374 -1.70 -16.42 9.80
N ARG A 375 -1.21 -15.52 10.66
CA ARG A 375 -1.32 -15.64 12.12
C ARG A 375 -2.75 -15.53 12.64
N GLY A 376 -3.59 -14.73 11.98
CA GLY A 376 -5.00 -14.61 12.35
C GLY A 376 -5.75 -15.93 12.17
N PHE A 377 -5.37 -16.72 11.16
CA PHE A 377 -5.98 -18.02 10.88
C PHE A 377 -5.49 -19.10 11.84
N SER A 378 -4.19 -19.15 12.13
CA SER A 378 -3.64 -20.11 13.08
C SER A 378 -4.18 -19.90 14.50
N GLU A 379 -4.39 -18.64 14.91
CA GLU A 379 -4.87 -18.29 16.26
C GLU A 379 -6.24 -18.91 16.58
N ILE A 380 -7.15 -18.97 15.63
CA ILE A 380 -8.47 -19.58 15.81
C ILE A 380 -8.35 -21.07 16.10
N ILE A 381 -7.50 -21.76 15.34
CA ILE A 381 -7.24 -23.19 15.53
C ILE A 381 -6.52 -23.44 16.86
N LEU A 382 -5.52 -22.62 17.19
CA LEU A 382 -4.80 -22.69 18.46
C LEU A 382 -5.72 -22.53 19.66
N ASN A 383 -6.67 -21.59 19.61
CA ASN A 383 -7.63 -21.37 20.69
C ASN A 383 -8.55 -22.58 20.87
N GLN A 384 -9.00 -23.22 19.79
CA GLN A 384 -9.80 -24.45 19.88
C GLN A 384 -9.02 -25.60 20.54
N ILE A 385 -7.74 -25.77 20.19
CA ILE A 385 -6.87 -26.80 20.77
C ILE A 385 -6.63 -26.51 22.26
N ASN A 386 -6.18 -25.29 22.59
CA ASN A 386 -5.83 -24.88 23.94
C ASN A 386 -7.02 -25.06 24.89
N TYR A 387 -8.19 -24.51 24.50
CA TYR A 387 -9.40 -24.58 25.30
C TYR A 387 -9.81 -26.03 25.59
N TYR A 388 -9.84 -26.89 24.56
CA TYR A 388 -10.34 -28.25 24.73
C TYR A 388 -9.37 -29.16 25.47
N VAL A 389 -8.06 -29.09 25.17
CA VAL A 389 -7.05 -29.88 25.88
C VAL A 389 -7.06 -29.52 27.36
N GLU A 390 -7.02 -28.23 27.68
CA GLU A 390 -7.04 -27.76 29.05
C GLU A 390 -8.34 -28.13 29.78
N SER A 391 -9.50 -27.99 29.11
CA SER A 391 -10.79 -28.38 29.67
C SER A 391 -10.80 -29.86 30.09
N ARG A 392 -10.25 -30.77 29.27
CA ARG A 392 -10.17 -32.20 29.62
C ARG A 392 -9.19 -32.48 30.76
N ILE A 393 -8.06 -31.77 30.81
CA ILE A 393 -7.10 -31.86 31.92
C ILE A 393 -7.76 -31.44 33.24
N ARG A 394 -8.52 -30.34 33.23
CA ARG A 394 -9.27 -29.87 34.41
C ARG A 394 -10.32 -30.88 34.88
N VAL A 395 -11.07 -31.47 33.95
CA VAL A 395 -12.04 -32.52 34.28
C VAL A 395 -11.35 -33.76 34.85
N SER A 396 -10.20 -34.17 34.31
CA SER A 396 -9.43 -35.31 34.82
C SER A 396 -8.96 -35.07 36.26
N PHE A 397 -8.45 -33.86 36.55
CA PHE A 397 -8.06 -33.43 37.90
C PHE A 397 -9.24 -33.52 38.90
N GLN A 398 -10.42 -33.03 38.51
CA GLN A 398 -11.61 -33.07 39.38
C GLN A 398 -12.12 -34.50 39.68
N LEU A 399 -11.94 -35.43 38.74
CA LEU A 399 -12.39 -36.81 38.89
C LEU A 399 -11.43 -37.67 39.72
N ASN A 400 -10.13 -37.33 39.74
CA ASN A 400 -9.11 -38.05 40.50
C ASN A 400 -8.24 -37.06 41.31
N PRO A 401 -8.81 -36.38 42.32
CA PRO A 401 -8.03 -35.50 43.16
C PRO A 401 -7.00 -36.34 43.94
N ASP A 402 -5.73 -35.97 43.83
CA ASP A 402 -4.66 -36.56 44.62
C ASP A 402 -4.85 -36.27 46.12
N LYS A 403 -4.42 -37.20 46.97
CA LYS A 403 -4.59 -37.11 48.44
C LYS A 403 -3.80 -35.97 49.08
N GLU A 404 -2.69 -35.57 48.46
CA GLU A 404 -1.86 -34.44 48.88
C GLU A 404 -1.73 -33.44 47.71
N PRO A 405 -2.63 -32.43 47.62
CA PRO A 405 -2.60 -31.49 46.52
C PRO A 405 -1.41 -30.52 46.60
N ILE A 406 -0.83 -30.19 45.45
CA ILE A 406 0.05 -29.04 45.30
C ILE A 406 -0.81 -27.80 45.08
N GLU A 407 -0.71 -26.85 45.99
CA GLU A 407 -1.49 -25.60 46.04
C GLU A 407 -0.57 -24.38 46.07
N LYS A 408 -1.14 -23.19 45.87
CA LYS A 408 -0.40 -21.91 45.89
C LYS A 408 0.49 -21.75 47.13
N ASN A 409 0.01 -22.14 48.30
CA ASN A 409 0.71 -21.93 49.58
C ASN A 409 1.89 -22.89 49.81
N ASN A 410 1.87 -24.10 49.24
CA ASN A 410 2.91 -25.12 49.43
C ASN A 410 3.77 -25.35 48.17
N PHE A 411 3.48 -24.64 47.07
CA PHE A 411 4.12 -24.84 45.78
C PHE A 411 5.66 -24.82 45.82
N LYS A 412 6.26 -23.80 46.48
CA LYS A 412 7.72 -23.64 46.53
C LYS A 412 8.43 -24.80 47.23
N GLU A 413 7.77 -25.43 48.18
CA GLU A 413 8.27 -26.61 48.89
C GLU A 413 8.09 -27.85 48.01
N LYS A 414 6.85 -28.10 47.56
CA LYS A 414 6.49 -29.33 46.83
C LYS A 414 7.10 -29.42 45.43
N ILE A 415 7.40 -28.31 44.76
CA ILE A 415 8.04 -28.34 43.42
C ILE A 415 9.45 -28.95 43.46
N MET A 416 10.14 -28.86 44.61
CA MET A 416 11.46 -29.46 44.81
C MET A 416 11.42 -30.98 44.99
N ASP A 417 10.23 -31.54 45.21
CA ASP A 417 10.01 -32.98 45.29
C ASP A 417 9.74 -33.63 43.93
N LEU A 418 9.39 -32.82 42.93
CA LEU A 418 9.14 -33.28 41.57
C LEU A 418 10.46 -33.65 40.88
N ASP A 419 10.41 -34.70 40.05
CA ASP A 419 11.54 -35.18 39.25
C ASP A 419 11.37 -34.85 37.76
N GLU A 420 12.24 -35.41 36.92
CA GLU A 420 12.22 -35.23 35.47
C GLU A 420 10.97 -35.75 34.76
N THR A 421 10.15 -36.57 35.43
CA THR A 421 8.89 -37.08 34.88
C THR A 421 7.77 -36.05 34.92
N TRP A 422 7.96 -34.91 35.58
CA TRP A 422 6.96 -33.86 35.74
C TRP A 422 7.18 -32.65 34.83
N ILE A 423 6.07 -32.00 34.52
CA ILE A 423 5.99 -30.69 33.87
C ILE A 423 5.23 -29.74 34.79
N VAL A 424 5.72 -28.51 34.88
CA VAL A 424 5.00 -27.37 35.45
C VAL A 424 4.75 -26.35 34.34
N LEU A 425 3.49 -26.05 34.05
CA LEU A 425 3.08 -25.10 33.03
C LEU A 425 2.38 -23.90 33.68
N PHE A 426 2.97 -22.72 33.53
CA PHE A 426 2.35 -21.45 33.89
C PHE A 426 1.61 -20.88 32.68
N ILE A 427 0.35 -20.52 32.86
CA ILE A 427 -0.48 -19.86 31.84
C ILE A 427 -0.90 -18.49 32.38
N ASN A 428 -0.65 -17.43 31.61
CA ASN A 428 -1.00 -16.04 31.95
C ASN A 428 -0.49 -15.55 33.31
N TYR A 429 0.67 -16.05 33.76
CA TYR A 429 1.35 -15.53 34.94
C TYR A 429 2.41 -14.50 34.55
N PRO A 430 2.18 -13.19 34.78
CA PRO A 430 3.13 -12.15 34.40
C PRO A 430 4.43 -12.21 35.22
N SER A 431 4.37 -12.62 36.48
CA SER A 431 5.52 -12.68 37.39
C SER A 431 5.97 -14.11 37.70
N ILE A 432 6.26 -14.90 36.66
CA ILE A 432 6.74 -16.29 36.87
C ILE A 432 8.00 -16.37 37.74
N PHE A 433 8.86 -15.37 37.66
CA PHE A 433 10.08 -15.30 38.47
C PHE A 433 9.77 -15.27 39.97
N ASP A 434 8.66 -14.71 40.43
CA ASP A 434 8.33 -14.73 41.87
C ASP A 434 8.13 -16.16 42.41
N TRP A 435 7.80 -17.08 41.51
CA TRP A 435 7.58 -18.49 41.83
C TRP A 435 8.85 -19.33 41.75
N VAL A 436 9.77 -19.01 40.84
CA VAL A 436 10.95 -19.85 40.53
C VAL A 436 12.28 -19.23 40.96
N TYR A 437 12.34 -17.91 41.16
CA TYR A 437 13.52 -17.19 41.62
C TYR A 437 13.79 -17.57 43.09
N ASN A 438 15.03 -17.95 43.39
CA ASN A 438 15.50 -18.52 44.67
C ASN A 438 15.13 -19.97 44.95
N LEU A 439 14.59 -20.74 43.99
CA LEU A 439 14.55 -22.20 44.14
C LEU A 439 15.99 -22.75 44.13
N PRO A 440 16.39 -23.55 45.15
CA PRO A 440 17.71 -24.19 45.14
C PRO A 440 17.92 -25.01 43.87
N ASP A 441 19.13 -24.96 43.31
CA ASP A 441 19.51 -25.76 42.13
C ASP A 441 18.62 -25.56 40.89
N PHE A 442 17.94 -24.42 40.76
CA PHE A 442 17.16 -24.07 39.57
C PHE A 442 18.05 -23.53 38.44
N GLN A 443 18.04 -24.19 37.29
CA GLN A 443 18.75 -23.76 36.10
C GLN A 443 17.84 -22.94 35.18
N LEU A 444 18.17 -21.67 35.01
CA LEU A 444 17.50 -20.77 34.07
C LEU A 444 17.95 -21.05 32.61
N ILE A 445 17.01 -21.22 31.68
CA ILE A 445 17.30 -21.53 30.26
C ILE A 445 16.68 -20.51 29.30
N PHE A 446 15.41 -20.13 29.50
CA PHE A 446 14.65 -19.22 28.61
C PHE A 446 14.78 -19.52 27.10
N LYS A 447 14.22 -20.65 26.66
CA LYS A 447 14.19 -21.05 25.23
C LYS A 447 12.88 -21.73 24.88
N ASN A 448 12.21 -21.31 23.79
CA ASN A 448 10.97 -21.94 23.28
C ASN A 448 9.95 -22.21 24.40
N LYS A 449 9.60 -21.18 25.18
CA LYS A 449 8.67 -21.25 26.34
C LYS A 449 9.17 -22.02 27.56
N LEU A 450 10.29 -22.75 27.49
CA LEU A 450 10.96 -23.34 28.65
C LEU A 450 11.67 -22.23 29.43
N VAL A 451 11.28 -22.08 30.68
CA VAL A 451 11.80 -21.07 31.63
C VAL A 451 13.07 -21.61 32.27
N GLY A 452 13.03 -22.86 32.74
CA GLY A 452 14.16 -23.52 33.36
C GLY A 452 13.83 -24.93 33.86
N ILE A 453 14.80 -25.52 34.54
CA ILE A 453 14.74 -26.90 35.05
C ILE A 453 15.14 -26.90 36.53
N THR A 454 14.41 -27.64 37.37
CA THR A 454 14.75 -27.80 38.80
C THR A 454 15.94 -28.74 39.00
N GLY A 455 16.55 -28.76 40.19
CA GLY A 455 17.69 -29.64 40.48
C GLY A 455 17.42 -31.15 40.30
N LYS A 456 16.15 -31.58 40.39
CA LYS A 456 15.71 -32.97 40.13
C LYS A 456 15.21 -33.21 38.69
N GLY A 457 15.32 -32.21 37.81
CA GLY A 457 15.02 -32.35 36.38
C GLY A 457 13.60 -31.94 35.94
N THR A 458 12.75 -31.42 36.82
CA THR A 458 11.39 -30.97 36.45
C THR A 458 11.45 -29.78 35.52
N HIS A 459 10.71 -29.85 34.42
CA HIS A 459 10.71 -28.78 33.42
C HIS A 459 9.62 -27.75 33.72
N ILE A 460 9.99 -26.47 33.70
CA ILE A 460 9.08 -25.35 33.94
C ILE A 460 8.86 -24.58 32.65
N TYR A 461 7.61 -24.53 32.18
CA TYR A 461 7.19 -23.82 30.98
C TYR A 461 6.29 -22.64 31.32
N THR A 462 6.26 -21.65 30.42
CA THR A 462 5.33 -20.53 30.48
C THR A 462 4.67 -20.29 29.13
N THR A 463 3.40 -19.91 29.13
CA THR A 463 2.70 -19.49 27.92
C THR A 463 1.65 -18.44 28.26
N THR A 464 1.24 -17.70 27.23
CA THR A 464 0.09 -16.80 27.30
C THR A 464 -1.09 -17.43 26.56
N ASP A 465 -2.28 -17.29 27.12
CA ASP A 465 -3.54 -17.63 26.48
C ASP A 465 -4.38 -16.34 26.31
N PRO A 466 -4.40 -15.73 25.11
CA PRO A 466 -5.11 -14.48 24.90
C PRO A 466 -6.64 -14.61 25.00
N ALA A 467 -7.18 -15.82 24.98
CA ALA A 467 -8.62 -16.05 25.06
C ALA A 467 -9.15 -16.15 26.50
N ASP A 468 -8.29 -16.38 27.49
CA ASP A 468 -8.65 -16.51 28.90
C ASP A 468 -7.61 -15.84 29.79
N GLU A 469 -7.87 -14.61 30.25
CA GLU A 469 -6.95 -13.80 31.06
C GLU A 469 -6.61 -14.40 32.44
N ASN A 470 -7.29 -15.46 32.88
CA ASN A 470 -7.04 -16.03 34.19
C ASN A 470 -5.68 -16.72 34.28
N ALA A 471 -4.90 -16.34 35.30
CA ALA A 471 -3.63 -16.96 35.59
C ALA A 471 -3.83 -18.35 36.24
N ARG A 472 -3.26 -19.41 35.64
CA ARG A 472 -3.30 -20.78 36.20
C ARG A 472 -2.02 -21.57 36.00
N VAL A 473 -1.68 -22.39 36.99
CA VAL A 473 -0.55 -23.30 36.97
C VAL A 473 -1.11 -24.71 36.84
N ILE A 474 -0.59 -25.46 35.88
CA ILE A 474 -0.95 -26.85 35.63
C ILE A 474 0.31 -27.69 35.80
N ILE A 475 0.27 -28.66 36.71
CA ILE A 475 1.37 -29.56 37.02
C ILE A 475 0.91 -30.97 36.68
N PHE A 476 1.68 -31.72 35.89
CA PHE A 476 1.30 -33.07 35.47
C PHE A 476 2.51 -33.93 35.12
N ARG A 477 2.34 -35.26 35.15
CA ARG A 477 3.39 -36.19 34.68
C ARG A 477 3.38 -36.29 33.16
N LYS A 478 4.57 -36.19 32.56
CA LYS A 478 4.84 -36.32 31.11
C LYS A 478 4.24 -37.59 30.51
N THR A 479 4.31 -38.69 31.24
CA THR A 479 3.91 -40.03 30.77
C THR A 479 2.42 -40.33 30.96
N GLN A 480 1.61 -39.36 31.36
CA GLN A 480 0.17 -39.55 31.63
C GLN A 480 -0.75 -38.75 30.69
N ILE A 481 -0.19 -37.89 29.85
CA ILE A 481 -0.90 -37.16 28.79
C ILE A 481 -0.14 -37.40 27.48
N SER A 482 -0.79 -38.00 26.49
CA SER A 482 -0.15 -38.28 25.21
C SER A 482 0.07 -36.98 24.42
N LYS A 483 1.05 -36.98 23.52
CA LYS A 483 1.18 -35.96 22.48
C LYS A 483 -0.16 -35.72 21.78
N VAL A 484 -0.46 -34.45 21.53
CA VAL A 484 -1.61 -34.03 20.73
C VAL A 484 -1.25 -34.26 19.27
N ASN A 485 -2.02 -35.12 18.60
CA ASN A 485 -1.90 -35.36 17.17
C ASN A 485 -2.93 -34.50 16.44
N ILE A 486 -2.47 -33.70 15.49
CA ILE A 486 -3.31 -32.82 14.68
C ILE A 486 -3.23 -33.21 13.19
N GLN A 487 -4.39 -33.30 12.55
CA GLN A 487 -4.50 -33.38 11.10
C GLN A 487 -5.34 -32.20 10.65
N LEU A 488 -4.72 -31.25 9.94
CA LEU A 488 -5.37 -30.04 9.46
C LEU A 488 -5.24 -29.93 7.93
N ASP A 489 -6.38 -29.99 7.26
CA ASP A 489 -6.51 -29.65 5.86
C ASP A 489 -6.84 -28.16 5.71
N ILE A 490 -6.17 -27.49 4.78
CA ILE A 490 -6.37 -26.08 4.48
C ILE A 490 -6.63 -25.99 2.98
N GLN A 491 -7.80 -25.49 2.62
CA GLN A 491 -8.20 -25.32 1.23
C GLN A 491 -8.44 -23.84 0.95
N VAL A 492 -7.82 -23.34 -0.13
CA VAL A 492 -8.06 -21.99 -0.65
C VAL A 492 -8.83 -22.12 -1.96
N LYS A 493 -10.06 -21.59 -1.98
CA LYS A 493 -10.95 -21.65 -3.15
C LYS A 493 -11.20 -20.26 -3.72
N ASP A 494 -10.97 -20.09 -5.02
CA ASP A 494 -11.32 -18.86 -5.74
C ASP A 494 -12.84 -18.79 -5.94
N LEU A 495 -13.51 -17.91 -5.19
CA LEU A 495 -14.96 -17.83 -5.22
C LEU A 495 -15.49 -17.36 -6.58
N TYR A 496 -14.67 -16.77 -7.45
CA TYR A 496 -15.07 -16.48 -8.83
C TYR A 496 -15.44 -17.76 -9.60
N LYS A 497 -14.75 -18.88 -9.33
CA LYS A 497 -14.96 -20.17 -9.99
C LYS A 497 -15.99 -21.06 -9.29
N GLU A 498 -16.29 -20.78 -8.03
CA GLU A 498 -17.12 -21.62 -7.16
C GLU A 498 -18.52 -21.03 -6.97
N GLU A 499 -19.35 -21.10 -8.02
CA GLU A 499 -20.71 -20.52 -8.00
C GLU A 499 -21.59 -21.08 -6.86
N GLU A 500 -21.55 -22.40 -6.64
CA GLU A 500 -22.32 -23.03 -5.56
C GLU A 500 -21.92 -22.52 -4.17
N GLU A 501 -20.63 -22.31 -3.93
CA GLU A 501 -20.14 -21.79 -2.64
C GLU A 501 -20.59 -20.34 -2.43
N ARG A 502 -20.58 -19.51 -3.49
CA ARG A 502 -21.13 -18.14 -3.40
C ARG A 502 -22.60 -18.15 -2.97
N TYR A 503 -23.44 -18.99 -3.60
CA TYR A 503 -24.85 -19.09 -3.22
C TYR A 503 -25.06 -19.60 -1.79
N LYS A 504 -24.25 -20.56 -1.33
CA LYS A 504 -24.29 -21.03 0.07
C LYS A 504 -23.99 -19.89 1.04
N ILE A 505 -22.95 -19.08 0.78
CA ILE A 505 -22.57 -17.94 1.61
C ILE A 505 -23.70 -16.89 1.63
N ILE A 506 -24.26 -16.53 0.47
CA ILE A 506 -25.36 -15.55 0.39
C ILE A 506 -26.58 -16.02 1.20
N LYS A 507 -26.92 -17.32 1.10
CA LYS A 507 -28.05 -17.91 1.83
C LYS A 507 -27.86 -17.91 3.34
N GLN A 508 -26.62 -18.02 3.83
CA GLN A 508 -26.29 -17.94 5.25
C GLN A 508 -26.47 -16.53 5.84
N LYS A 509 -26.54 -15.49 4.98
CA LYS A 509 -26.72 -14.08 5.37
C LYS A 509 -25.74 -13.61 6.46
N PRO A 510 -24.42 -13.78 6.25
CA PRO A 510 -23.46 -13.32 7.25
C PRO A 510 -23.49 -11.80 7.39
N ASN A 511 -23.31 -11.30 8.61
CA ASN A 511 -23.46 -9.87 8.92
C ASN A 511 -22.54 -8.97 8.09
N TRP A 512 -21.32 -9.42 7.78
CA TRP A 512 -20.36 -8.66 6.99
C TRP A 512 -20.78 -8.47 5.52
N LEU A 513 -21.69 -9.32 5.00
CA LEU A 513 -22.23 -9.24 3.64
C LEU A 513 -23.53 -8.41 3.58
N ASN A 514 -23.91 -7.75 4.67
CA ASN A 514 -25.10 -6.87 4.70
C ASN A 514 -24.83 -5.48 4.13
N ASN A 515 -23.56 -5.12 3.92
CA ASN A 515 -23.17 -3.84 3.31
C ASN A 515 -23.50 -3.77 1.81
N ASP A 516 -23.62 -4.91 1.14
CA ASP A 516 -24.02 -4.98 -0.28
C ASP A 516 -25.54 -5.14 -0.41
N HIS A 517 -26.17 -4.33 -1.26
CA HIS A 517 -27.62 -4.29 -1.44
C HIS A 517 -28.08 -5.25 -2.55
N GLY A 518 -28.86 -6.26 -2.15
CA GLY A 518 -29.40 -7.26 -3.09
C GLY A 518 -28.41 -8.36 -3.48
N ASN A 519 -28.91 -9.42 -4.12
CA ASN A 519 -28.11 -10.62 -4.36
C ASN A 519 -27.03 -10.44 -5.42
N LYS A 520 -27.23 -9.55 -6.39
CA LYS A 520 -26.28 -9.31 -7.48
C LYS A 520 -25.01 -8.62 -6.99
N GLU A 521 -25.14 -7.61 -6.13
CA GLU A 521 -23.99 -6.92 -5.53
C GLU A 521 -23.19 -7.85 -4.62
N LYS A 522 -23.88 -8.68 -3.83
CA LYS A 522 -23.27 -9.71 -2.99
C LYS A 522 -22.48 -10.72 -3.82
N GLU A 523 -23.03 -11.17 -4.94
CA GLU A 523 -22.34 -12.10 -5.83
C GLU A 523 -21.10 -11.44 -6.47
N ASP A 524 -21.24 -10.18 -6.88
CA ASP A 524 -20.17 -9.38 -7.46
C ASP A 524 -19.00 -9.16 -6.47
N HIS A 525 -19.33 -8.95 -5.19
CA HIS A 525 -18.40 -8.92 -4.08
C HIS A 525 -17.66 -10.25 -3.94
N LEU A 526 -18.40 -11.36 -3.82
CA LEU A 526 -17.80 -12.68 -3.61
C LEU A 526 -16.91 -13.12 -4.78
N CYS A 527 -17.19 -12.67 -6.02
CA CYS A 527 -16.33 -12.92 -7.18
C CYS A 527 -14.91 -12.33 -7.05
N ARG A 528 -14.68 -11.41 -6.10
CA ARG A 528 -13.37 -10.80 -5.80
C ARG A 528 -12.67 -11.46 -4.60
N CYS A 529 -13.25 -12.53 -4.06
CA CYS A 529 -12.82 -13.12 -2.80
C CYS A 529 -12.30 -14.56 -2.96
N ALA A 530 -11.54 -15.00 -1.97
CA ALA A 530 -11.16 -16.39 -1.77
C ALA A 530 -11.81 -16.90 -0.48
N LEU A 531 -12.26 -18.15 -0.51
CA LEU A 531 -12.71 -18.87 0.67
C LEU A 531 -11.54 -19.68 1.22
N ILE A 532 -11.14 -19.37 2.45
CA ILE A 532 -10.20 -20.14 3.25
C ILE A 532 -11.01 -21.10 4.10
N GLN A 533 -10.89 -22.40 3.82
CA GLN A 533 -11.55 -23.45 4.58
C GLN A 533 -10.48 -24.28 5.28
N MET A 534 -10.44 -24.16 6.60
CA MET A 534 -9.62 -24.99 7.47
C MET A 534 -10.52 -26.06 8.09
N SER A 535 -10.15 -27.32 7.97
CA SER A 535 -10.89 -28.42 8.58
C SER A 535 -9.95 -29.54 8.98
N GLY A 536 -10.15 -30.06 10.18
CA GLY A 536 -9.28 -31.07 10.73
C GLY A 536 -9.86 -31.76 11.96
N GLU A 537 -9.05 -32.65 12.50
CA GLU A 537 -9.31 -33.29 13.78
C GLU A 537 -8.00 -33.30 14.56
N PHE A 538 -8.09 -33.10 15.86
CA PHE A 538 -6.98 -33.45 16.74
C PHE A 538 -7.43 -34.46 17.79
N SER A 539 -6.46 -35.23 18.27
CA SER A 539 -6.68 -36.25 19.28
C SER A 539 -5.53 -36.33 20.27
N PHE A 540 -5.85 -36.76 21.48
CA PHE A 540 -4.90 -37.04 22.56
C PHE A 540 -5.56 -37.93 23.60
N SER A 541 -4.78 -38.49 24.52
CA SER A 541 -5.27 -39.35 25.59
C SER A 541 -4.74 -38.91 26.94
N ILE A 542 -5.54 -39.09 27.98
CA ILE A 542 -5.16 -38.89 29.38
C ILE A 542 -5.32 -40.23 30.11
N ALA A 543 -4.34 -40.60 30.94
CA ALA A 543 -4.46 -41.76 31.82
C ALA A 543 -5.65 -41.60 32.78
N GLU A 544 -6.43 -42.66 33.02
CA GLU A 544 -7.63 -42.58 33.87
C GLU A 544 -7.34 -42.10 35.30
N LYS A 545 -6.13 -42.38 35.82
CA LYS A 545 -5.62 -41.91 37.11
C LYS A 545 -4.38 -41.03 36.91
N ALA A 546 -4.50 -40.02 36.05
CA ALA A 546 -3.44 -39.04 35.85
C ALA A 546 -3.24 -38.19 37.12
N SER A 547 -1.99 -38.04 37.53
CA SER A 547 -1.57 -37.15 38.61
C SER A 547 -1.42 -35.75 38.04
N ILE A 548 -2.42 -34.91 38.33
CA ILE A 548 -2.54 -33.55 37.84
C ILE A 548 -2.81 -32.65 39.04
N TYR A 549 -2.18 -31.48 39.10
CA TYR A 549 -2.50 -30.42 40.05
C TYR A 549 -2.77 -29.13 39.30
N ILE A 550 -3.81 -28.40 39.73
CA ILE A 550 -4.18 -27.12 39.13
C ILE A 550 -4.50 -26.12 40.23
N PHE A 551 -3.89 -24.94 40.16
CA PHE A 551 -4.25 -23.80 41.00
C PHE A 551 -4.09 -22.48 40.22
N GLY A 552 -4.82 -21.44 40.61
CA GLY A 552 -4.86 -20.16 39.90
C GLY A 552 -5.05 -18.97 40.84
N GLU A 553 -4.88 -17.77 40.31
CA GLU A 553 -5.38 -16.54 40.94
C GLU A 553 -6.84 -16.37 40.55
N CYS A 554 -7.77 -16.73 41.43
CA CYS A 554 -9.15 -16.29 41.25
C CYS A 554 -9.19 -14.77 41.38
N ASN A 555 -9.41 -14.05 40.28
CA ASN A 555 -10.01 -12.73 40.36
C ASN A 555 -11.44 -12.91 40.88
N LEU A 556 -11.60 -12.80 42.20
CA LEU A 556 -12.83 -12.37 42.83
C LEU A 556 -13.22 -11.04 42.18
N ASN A 557 -14.14 -11.05 41.21
CA ASN A 557 -15.01 -9.93 40.87
C ASN A 557 -16.11 -10.39 39.92
N CYS A 558 -17.13 -11.03 40.49
CA CYS A 558 -18.48 -11.13 39.93
C CYS A 558 -19.46 -11.38 41.08
N VAL A 559 -19.76 -10.34 41.88
CA VAL A 559 -21.12 -10.04 42.38
C VAL A 559 -21.15 -8.54 42.71
N SER A 560 -21.82 -7.78 41.83
CA SER A 560 -22.61 -6.61 42.21
C SER A 560 -23.82 -7.05 43.00
#